data_AF-A0A962GC91-F1
#
_entry.id   AF-A0A962GC91-F1
#
_cell.length_a   1.000
_cell.length_b   1.000
_cell.length_c   1.000
_cell.angle_alpha   90.00
_cell.angle_beta   90.00
_cell.angle_gamma   90.00
#
_symmetry.space_group_name_H-M   'P 1'
#
loop_
_entity.id
_entity.type
_entity.pdbx_description
1 polymer ?
#
loop_
_entity_poly.entity_id
_entity_poly.type
_entity_poly.pdbx_seq_one_letter_code
_entity_poly.pdbx_strand_id
1 'polypeptide(L)' 'VHSRFRFREGRIVEQVDRFDFWRWSRQALGMPGLLLGWTPLLRNKVRANAGKALRHFIEAENRRS' A
#
# COMPACT_ATOMS: atom_id res chain seq x y z
N VAL A 1 -5.38 -1.29 -14.25
CA VAL A 1 -4.41 -0.70 -13.30
C VAL A 1 -3.49 0.22 -14.08
N HIS A 2 -3.08 1.34 -13.50
CA HIS A 2 -2.12 2.26 -14.10
C HIS A 2 -1.02 2.59 -13.10
N SER A 3 0.23 2.59 -13.56
CA SER A 3 1.40 2.82 -12.71
C SER A 3 2.23 3.97 -13.26
N ARG A 4 2.77 4.79 -12.37
CA ARG A 4 3.70 5.88 -12.70
C ARG A 4 4.97 5.67 -11.91
N PHE A 5 6.11 5.75 -12.58
CA PHE A 5 7.43 5.58 -11.98
C PHE A 5 8.26 6.83 -12.20
N ARG A 6 9.09 7.17 -11.20
CA ARG A 6 10.14 8.18 -11.32
C ARG A 6 11.48 7.50 -11.10
N PHE A 7 12.41 7.75 -12.02
CA PHE A 7 13.75 7.20 -11.97
C PHE A 7 14.78 8.30 -11.72
N ARG A 8 15.83 7.99 -10.96
CA ARG A 8 17.03 8.82 -10.79
C ARG A 8 18.24 7.90 -10.75
N GLU A 9 19.25 8.19 -11.57
CA GLU A 9 20.50 7.42 -11.62
C GLU A 9 20.26 5.90 -11.83
N GLY A 10 19.28 5.56 -12.69
CA GLY A 10 18.89 4.17 -12.97
C GLY A 10 18.09 3.48 -11.85
N ARG A 11 17.77 4.17 -10.74
CA ARG A 11 17.00 3.65 -9.61
C ARG A 11 15.58 4.19 -9.60
N ILE A 12 14.62 3.38 -9.15
CA ILE A 12 13.25 3.82 -8.90
C ILE A 12 13.26 4.63 -7.59
N VAL A 13 12.87 5.90 -7.67
CA VAL A 13 12.75 6.79 -6.49
C VAL A 13 11.29 7.07 -6.10
N GLU A 14 10.34 6.80 -6.99
CA GLU A 14 8.91 6.88 -6.69
C GLU A 14 8.12 5.92 -7.59
N GLN A 15 7.09 5.29 -7.02
CA GLN A 15 6.08 4.54 -7.74
C GLN A 15 4.69 4.91 -7.22
N VAL A 16 3.77 5.25 -8.12
CA VAL A 16 2.37 5.55 -7.81
C VAL A 16 1.45 4.67 -8.64
N ASP A 17 0.69 3.81 -7.97
CA ASP A 17 -0.27 2.90 -8.59
C ASP A 17 -1.72 3.40 -8.41
N ARG A 18 -2.47 3.42 -9.51
CA ARG A 18 -3.92 3.66 -9.54
C ARG A 18 -4.64 2.38 -9.95
N PHE A 19 -5.45 1.86 -9.05
CA PHE A 19 -6.26 0.67 -9.25
C PHE A 19 -7.59 0.76 -8.51
N ASP A 20 -8.52 -0.11 -8.90
CA ASP A 20 -9.78 -0.29 -8.19
C ASP A 20 -9.51 -1.04 -6.87
N PHE A 21 -9.71 -0.33 -5.77
CA PHE A 21 -9.46 -0.86 -4.44
C PHE A 21 -10.38 -2.02 -4.07
N TRP A 22 -11.65 -2.03 -4.47
CA TRP A 22 -12.58 -3.10 -4.11
C TRP A 22 -12.23 -4.40 -4.84
N ARG A 23 -11.93 -4.29 -6.14
CA ARG A 23 -11.44 -5.44 -6.92
C ARG A 23 -10.15 -6.01 -6.34
N TRP A 24 -9.21 -5.14 -5.97
CA TRP A 24 -7.98 -5.53 -5.31
C TRP A 24 -8.23 -6.16 -3.94
N SER A 25 -9.07 -5.55 -3.09
CA SER A 25 -9.29 -6.02 -1.72
C SER A 25 -9.94 -7.39 -1.72
N ARG A 26 -10.86 -7.66 -2.64
CA ARG A 26 -11.48 -8.98 -2.80
C ARG A 26 -10.45 -10.07 -3.11
N GLN A 27 -9.43 -9.76 -3.92
CA GLN A 27 -8.37 -10.70 -4.25
C GLN A 27 -7.34 -10.84 -3.11
N ALA A 28 -6.94 -9.72 -2.50
CA ALA A 28 -5.86 -9.70 -1.51
C ALA A 28 -6.30 -10.17 -0.10
N LEU A 29 -7.57 -9.93 0.27
CA LEU A 29 -8.08 -10.16 1.61
C LEU A 29 -9.16 -11.25 1.69
N GLY A 30 -9.57 -11.82 0.55
CA GLY A 30 -10.61 -12.85 0.49
C GLY A 30 -11.97 -12.35 0.99
N MET A 31 -12.61 -13.12 1.89
CA MET A 31 -13.95 -12.84 2.40
C MET A 31 -14.11 -11.42 3.00
N PRO A 32 -13.21 -10.95 3.90
CA PRO A 32 -13.22 -9.56 4.34
C PRO A 32 -13.17 -8.54 3.19
N GLY A 33 -12.39 -8.81 2.15
CA GLY A 33 -12.27 -7.93 0.98
C GLY A 33 -13.50 -7.91 0.09
N LEU A 34 -14.20 -9.04 -0.03
CA LEU A 34 -15.48 -9.15 -0.73
C LEU A 34 -16.58 -8.37 0.01
N LEU A 35 -16.69 -8.59 1.33
CA LEU A 35 -17.78 -8.06 2.15
C LEU A 35 -17.60 -6.60 2.54
N LEU A 36 -16.37 -6.16 2.79
CA LEU A 36 -16.09 -4.83 3.37
C LEU A 36 -15.26 -3.93 2.46
N GLY A 37 -14.80 -4.39 1.30
CA GLY A 37 -13.92 -3.63 0.41
C GLY A 37 -14.53 -2.37 -0.20
N TRP A 38 -15.86 -2.28 -0.22
CA TRP A 38 -16.60 -1.09 -0.65
C TRP A 38 -16.70 -0.03 0.46
N THR A 39 -16.40 -0.38 1.72
CA THR A 39 -16.50 0.53 2.86
C THR A 39 -15.24 1.38 3.04
N PRO A 40 -15.35 2.60 3.58
CA PRO A 40 -14.19 3.41 3.94
C PRO A 40 -13.38 2.79 5.10
N LEU A 41 -14.01 1.96 5.94
CA LEU A 41 -13.38 1.31 7.09
C LEU A 41 -12.23 0.41 6.68
N LEU A 42 -12.45 -0.49 5.71
CA LEU A 42 -11.41 -1.42 5.27
C LEU A 42 -10.25 -0.67 4.60
N ARG A 43 -10.56 0.34 3.79
CA ARG A 43 -9.56 1.21 3.16
C ARG A 43 -8.68 1.91 4.20
N ASN A 44 -9.29 2.50 5.22
CA ASN A 44 -8.57 3.20 6.27
C ASN A 44 -7.72 2.24 7.12
N LYS A 45 -8.22 1.04 7.40
CA LYS A 45 -7.45 0.01 8.11
C LYS A 45 -6.21 -0.44 7.32
N VAL A 46 -6.36 -0.69 6.02
CA VAL A 46 -5.24 -1.05 5.13
C VAL A 46 -4.19 0.07 5.12
N ARG A 47 -4.62 1.33 4.97
CA ARG A 47 -3.72 2.50 5.01
C ARG A 47 -2.99 2.63 6.35
N ALA A 48 -3.69 2.46 7.47
CA ALA A 48 -3.09 2.54 8.80
C ALA A 48 -2.04 1.44 9.02
N ASN A 49 -2.33 0.21 8.61
CA ASN A 49 -1.41 -0.92 8.72
C ASN A 49 -0.16 -0.70 7.85
N ALA A 50 -0.33 -0.25 6.60
CA ALA A 50 0.78 0.07 5.71
C ALA A 50 1.66 1.19 6.29
N GLY A 51 1.05 2.26 6.81
CA GLY A 51 1.78 3.35 7.47
C GLY A 51 2.54 2.90 8.71
N LYS A 52 1.98 1.95 9.50
CA LYS A 52 2.68 1.36 10.64
C LYS A 52 3.91 0.55 10.20
N ALA A 53 3.77 -0.31 9.20
CA ALA A 53 4.88 -1.09 8.66
C ALA A 53 5.99 -0.19 8.10
N LEU A 54 5.62 0.87 7.37
CA LEU A 54 6.57 1.86 6.86
C LEU A 54 7.34 2.56 7.99
N ARG A 55 6.67 2.99 9.06
CA ARG A 55 7.33 3.59 10.21
C ARG A 55 8.33 2.63 10.86
N HIS A 56 7.92 1.37 11.06
CA HIS A 56 8.83 0.35 11.61
C HIS A 56 10.06 0.13 10.74
N PHE A 57 9.90 0.10 9.41
CA PHE A 57 11.02 0.00 8.49
C PHE A 57 11.99 1.19 8.62
N ILE A 58 11.47 2.42 8.62
CA ILE A 58 12.27 3.65 8.75
C ILE A 58 13.01 3.67 10.09
N GLU A 59 12.35 3.31 11.20
CA GLU A 59 12.99 3.22 12.51
C GLU A 59 14.10 2.17 12.54
N ALA A 60 13.87 1.00 11.93
CA ALA A 60 14.89 -0.05 11.86
C ALA A 60 16.09 0.36 11.01
N GLU A 61 15.87 1.11 9.92
CA GLU A 61 16.94 1.63 9.08
C GLU A 61 17.76 2.72 9.78
N ASN A 62 17.11 3.63 10.49
CA ASN A 62 17.78 4.67 11.27
C ASN A 62 18.66 4.09 12.40
N ARG A 63 18.35 2.90 12.93
CA ARG A 63 19.19 2.22 13.93
C ARG A 63 20.40 1.52 13.33
N ARG A 64 20.39 1.24 12.02
CA ARG A 64 21.49 0.57 11.30
C ARG A 64 22.56 1.54 10.79
N SER A 65 22.21 2.82 10.65
CA SER A 65 23.10 3.91 10.23
C SER A 65 23.73 4.59 11.43
#